data_AF-A0A961LDS0-F1
#
_entry.id   AF-A0A961LDS0-F1
#
_cell.length_a   1.000
_cell.length_b   1.000
_cell.length_c   1.000
_cell.angle_alpha   90.00
_cell.angle_beta   90.00
_cell.angle_gamma   90.00
#
_symmetry.space_group_name_H-M   'P 1'
#
loop_
_entity.id
_entity.type
_entity.pdbx_description
1 polymer ?
#
loop_
_entity_poly.entity_id
_entity_poly.type
_entity_poly.pdbx_seq_one_letter_code
_entity_poly.pdbx_strand_id
1 'polypeptide(L)'
;MNRHQHGGCRFVPVQCRTGTQTKCSITSCNYTRDGDVMPGGKDGENTDDMYKFVGLVPERLAPVKCATWGPFIFVNLDPECRDLEDQIGPLMEDLKGRLETPLEINSKLWLDFKCNWKLMGAVLMQNAAAGHIDPPGCDSEAWPAFAEEGVGLPWVTEEASSGALRRLEGVVGARLYWLFPNVLFALCDTHAMVILLQATSMAKTLCRFFLMTAADNCGAEAEAEANRLAYRWIEHTRTCGAMAEAGHQEAVLHGTPSRPDTIAGTSPVEASLESYQLNRFVIGRICTEHRYYWNAPITDAAMLMRGVR
;
A
#
# COMPACT_ATOMS: atom_id res chain seq x y z
N MET A 1 9.68 15.89 -6.04
CA MET A 1 9.40 14.70 -6.90
C MET A 1 10.53 14.48 -7.90
N ASN A 2 11.14 13.30 -7.89
CA ASN A 2 12.21 12.93 -8.82
C ASN A 2 11.60 12.38 -10.14
N ARG A 3 12.05 12.88 -11.29
CA ARG A 3 11.54 12.51 -12.62
C ARG A 3 12.64 12.55 -13.67
N HIS A 4 12.45 11.89 -14.80
CA HIS A 4 13.42 11.95 -15.88
C HIS A 4 13.53 13.35 -16.47
N GLN A 5 14.76 13.78 -16.77
CA GLN A 5 15.04 15.15 -17.24
C GLN A 5 14.45 15.41 -18.64
N HIS A 6 14.48 14.39 -19.49
CA HIS A 6 14.03 14.44 -20.89
C HIS A 6 12.97 13.37 -21.13
N GLY A 7 11.70 13.68 -20.90
CA GLY A 7 10.60 12.83 -21.38
C GLY A 7 9.46 12.59 -20.40
N GLY A 8 9.64 12.72 -19.08
CA GLY A 8 8.53 12.41 -18.15
C GLY A 8 7.29 13.29 -18.35
N CYS A 9 6.10 12.68 -18.37
CA CYS A 9 4.83 13.39 -18.45
C CYS A 9 4.71 14.40 -17.29
N ARG A 10 4.67 15.70 -17.60
CA ARG A 10 4.48 16.79 -16.62
C ARG A 10 3.07 16.86 -16.04
N PHE A 11 2.11 16.25 -16.73
CA PHE A 11 0.69 16.16 -16.43
C PHE A 11 0.20 14.78 -16.88
N VAL A 12 -0.89 14.26 -16.30
CA VAL A 12 -1.52 13.03 -16.79
C VAL A 12 -2.19 13.34 -18.14
N PRO A 13 -1.66 12.83 -19.27
CA PRO A 13 -2.28 13.06 -20.58
C PRO A 13 -3.67 12.47 -20.62
N VAL A 14 -4.58 13.01 -21.45
CA VAL A 14 -5.94 12.48 -21.61
C VAL A 14 -5.95 10.96 -21.89
N GLN A 15 -4.98 10.50 -22.67
CA GLN A 15 -4.76 9.09 -23.01
C GLN A 15 -4.53 8.19 -21.77
N CYS A 16 -4.01 8.74 -20.67
CA CYS A 16 -3.72 8.02 -19.43
C CYS A 16 -4.79 8.26 -18.33
N ARG A 17 -5.77 9.16 -18.57
CA ARG A 17 -6.86 9.44 -17.61
C ARG A 17 -7.91 8.33 -17.53
N THR A 18 -7.88 7.38 -18.46
CA THR A 18 -8.80 6.22 -18.50
C THR A 18 -8.49 5.19 -17.40
N GLY A 19 -7.39 5.39 -16.64
CA GLY A 19 -6.99 4.46 -15.59
C GLY A 19 -6.52 3.10 -16.12
N THR A 20 -6.28 2.97 -17.43
CA THR A 20 -5.69 1.78 -18.06
C THR A 20 -4.24 2.09 -18.40
N GLN A 21 -3.32 1.18 -18.06
CA GLN A 21 -1.89 1.35 -18.33
C GLN A 21 -1.64 1.34 -19.85
N THR A 22 -1.42 2.51 -20.44
CA THR A 22 -1.03 2.66 -21.84
C THR A 22 0.47 2.47 -21.97
N LYS A 23 0.93 1.65 -22.93
CA LYS A 23 2.37 1.55 -23.25
C LYS A 23 2.86 2.93 -23.72
N CYS A 24 3.62 3.63 -22.87
CA CYS A 24 4.19 4.93 -23.18
C CYS A 24 5.63 4.74 -23.68
N SER A 25 6.00 5.40 -24.77
CA SER A 25 7.37 5.38 -25.32
C SER A 25 8.37 6.17 -24.47
N ILE A 26 7.88 6.93 -23.48
CA ILE A 26 8.70 7.65 -22.51
C ILE A 26 9.10 6.67 -21.39
N THR A 27 10.40 6.49 -21.22
CA THR A 27 11.06 5.62 -20.21
C THR A 27 10.74 5.99 -18.76
N SER A 28 10.06 7.10 -18.51
CA SER A 28 9.76 7.61 -17.17
C SER A 28 8.43 8.37 -17.13
N CYS A 29 7.39 7.71 -17.60
CA CYS A 29 6.04 8.12 -17.28
C CYS A 29 5.86 8.02 -15.75
N ASN A 30 5.06 8.87 -15.10
CA ASN A 30 4.69 8.68 -13.68
C ASN A 30 3.90 7.37 -13.44
N TYR A 31 3.59 6.63 -14.51
CA TYR A 31 3.02 5.28 -14.50
C TYR A 31 4.07 4.18 -14.78
N THR A 32 5.34 4.53 -14.94
CA THR A 32 6.46 3.60 -14.84
C THR A 32 6.55 3.13 -13.40
N ARG A 33 6.81 1.82 -13.19
CA ARG A 33 7.07 1.27 -11.85
C ARG A 33 8.22 2.06 -11.23
N ASP A 34 8.05 2.64 -10.04
CA ASP A 34 9.24 3.17 -9.37
C ASP A 34 10.22 2.01 -9.20
N GLY A 35 11.45 2.26 -9.62
CA GLY A 35 12.55 1.32 -9.51
C GLY A 35 13.00 1.17 -8.06
N ASP A 36 13.99 0.30 -7.87
CA ASP A 36 14.69 0.22 -6.59
C ASP A 36 15.44 1.53 -6.32
N VAL A 37 15.94 1.70 -5.10
CA VAL A 37 16.83 2.81 -4.78
C VAL A 37 17.99 2.83 -5.78
N MET A 38 18.27 3.98 -6.39
CA MET A 38 19.47 4.17 -7.21
C MET A 38 20.66 4.38 -6.28
N PRO A 39 21.58 3.41 -6.12
CA PRO A 39 22.72 3.59 -5.25
C PRO A 39 23.66 4.65 -5.84
N GLY A 40 24.28 5.43 -4.97
CA GLY A 40 25.47 6.19 -5.34
C GLY A 40 26.63 5.25 -5.68
N GLY A 41 27.66 5.79 -6.31
CA GLY A 41 28.91 5.08 -6.50
C GLY A 41 29.69 4.86 -5.20
N LYS A 42 30.87 4.26 -5.30
CA LYS A 42 31.61 3.71 -4.14
C LYS A 42 32.02 4.77 -3.11
N ASP A 43 32.25 5.98 -3.56
CA ASP A 43 32.66 7.14 -2.76
C ASP A 43 31.51 8.17 -2.62
N GLY A 44 30.27 7.75 -2.89
CA GLY A 44 29.10 8.63 -2.90
C GLY A 44 28.97 9.48 -4.18
N GLU A 45 29.73 9.16 -5.22
CA GLU A 45 29.63 9.83 -6.52
C GLU A 45 28.29 9.54 -7.22
N ASN A 46 27.81 10.52 -7.98
CA ASN A 46 26.60 10.33 -8.78
C ASN A 46 26.87 9.34 -9.92
N THR A 47 25.97 8.38 -10.12
CA THR A 47 26.03 7.44 -11.24
C THR A 47 25.40 8.03 -12.51
N ASP A 48 25.75 7.48 -13.67
CA ASP A 48 25.14 7.85 -14.96
C ASP A 48 23.61 7.75 -14.96
N ASP A 49 23.06 6.79 -14.21
CA ASP A 49 21.61 6.64 -14.05
C ASP A 49 20.99 7.81 -13.29
N MET A 50 21.66 8.35 -12.26
CA MET A 50 21.16 9.50 -11.51
C MET A 50 21.07 10.77 -12.36
N TYR A 51 21.99 10.98 -13.31
CA TYR A 51 21.96 12.12 -14.25
C TYR A 51 20.76 12.09 -15.20
N LYS A 52 20.12 10.93 -15.39
CA LYS A 52 18.88 10.84 -16.19
C LYS A 52 17.69 11.48 -15.48
N PHE A 53 17.78 11.72 -14.17
CA PHE A 53 16.71 12.26 -13.35
C PHE A 53 17.02 13.67 -12.83
N VAL A 54 15.97 14.45 -12.53
CA VAL A 54 16.11 15.82 -11.98
C VAL A 54 16.58 15.84 -10.53
N GLY A 55 16.71 14.68 -9.88
CA GLY A 55 17.16 14.53 -8.48
C GLY A 55 18.48 15.23 -8.17
N LEU A 56 19.37 15.35 -9.16
CA LEU A 56 20.66 16.03 -9.03
C LEU A 56 20.59 17.55 -9.24
N VAL A 57 19.40 18.09 -9.51
CA VAL A 57 19.18 19.54 -9.69
C VAL A 57 18.07 19.99 -8.74
N PRO A 58 18.39 20.23 -7.45
CA PRO A 58 17.40 20.48 -6.40
C PRO A 58 16.39 21.60 -6.74
N GLU A 59 16.83 22.63 -7.45
CA GLU A 59 16.01 23.77 -7.86
C GLU A 59 14.89 23.38 -8.85
N ARG A 60 15.01 22.20 -9.48
CA ARG A 60 14.02 21.66 -10.42
C ARG A 60 13.08 20.64 -9.78
N LEU A 61 13.27 20.32 -8.50
CA LEU A 61 12.41 19.41 -7.76
C LEU A 61 11.15 20.13 -7.28
N ALA A 62 10.00 19.50 -7.51
CA ALA A 62 8.78 19.90 -6.82
C ALA A 62 8.96 19.60 -5.32
N PRO A 63 8.72 20.58 -4.42
CA PRO A 63 8.75 20.34 -2.99
C PRO A 63 7.65 19.33 -2.61
N VAL A 64 7.95 18.49 -1.63
CA VAL A 64 7.00 17.54 -1.04
C VAL A 64 7.18 17.60 0.47
N LYS A 65 6.09 17.42 1.22
CA LYS A 65 6.20 17.28 2.68
C LYS A 65 6.73 15.90 2.99
N CYS A 66 7.69 15.82 3.90
CA CYS A 66 8.25 14.56 4.37
C CYS A 66 8.33 14.56 5.89
N ALA A 67 8.07 13.40 6.48
CA ALA A 67 8.24 13.15 7.91
C ALA A 67 8.85 11.77 8.11
N THR A 68 9.61 11.62 9.20
CA THR A 68 10.22 10.35 9.59
C THR A 68 9.56 9.83 10.86
N TRP A 69 9.31 8.53 10.92
CA TRP A 69 8.86 7.85 12.13
C TRP A 69 9.58 6.51 12.24
N GLY A 70 10.51 6.41 13.21
CA GLY A 70 11.47 5.31 13.27
C GLY A 70 12.26 5.19 11.96
N PRO A 71 12.34 3.99 11.35
CA PRO A 71 13.04 3.77 10.08
C PRO A 71 12.19 4.13 8.84
N PHE A 72 10.97 4.61 9.02
CA PHE A 72 10.04 4.89 7.92
C PHE A 72 10.08 6.35 7.49
N ILE A 73 10.02 6.56 6.17
CA ILE A 73 9.88 7.88 5.56
C ILE A 73 8.48 7.99 4.96
N PHE A 74 7.70 8.94 5.47
CA PHE A 74 6.38 9.29 4.94
C PHE A 74 6.51 10.51 4.05
N VAL A 75 5.87 10.47 2.88
CA VAL A 75 5.90 11.56 1.90
C VAL A 75 4.46 11.92 1.55
N ASN A 76 4.14 13.22 1.63
CA ASN A 76 2.86 13.75 1.20
C ASN A 76 3.06 14.76 0.07
N LEU A 77 2.26 14.61 -1.00
CA LEU A 77 2.31 15.48 -2.17
C LEU A 77 1.45 16.74 -1.99
N ASP A 78 0.55 16.75 -1.00
CA ASP A 78 -0.23 17.92 -0.63
C ASP A 78 0.61 18.84 0.27
N PRO A 79 0.98 20.05 -0.18
CA PRO A 79 1.73 20.99 0.64
C PRO A 79 0.95 21.48 1.86
N GLU A 80 -0.39 21.40 1.85
CA GLU A 80 -1.25 21.82 2.95
C GLU A 80 -1.62 20.67 3.89
N CYS A 81 -0.99 19.48 3.73
CA CYS A 81 -1.28 18.36 4.62
C CYS A 81 -0.93 18.69 6.07
N ARG A 82 -1.70 18.11 7.01
CA ARG A 82 -1.39 18.13 8.45
C ARG A 82 -0.05 17.45 8.72
N ASP A 83 0.54 17.68 9.89
CA ASP A 83 1.76 17.00 10.27
C ASP A 83 1.50 15.51 10.52
N LEU A 84 2.52 14.66 10.36
CA LEU A 84 2.35 13.20 10.49
C LEU A 84 1.87 12.81 11.90
N GLU A 85 2.35 13.52 12.94
CA GLU A 85 1.92 13.32 14.33
C GLU A 85 0.43 13.65 14.52
N ASP A 86 -0.11 14.66 13.84
CA ASP A 86 -1.55 14.96 13.87
C ASP A 86 -2.40 13.89 13.15
N GLN A 87 -1.79 13.16 12.22
CA GLN A 87 -2.48 12.16 11.40
C GLN A 87 -2.51 10.77 12.07
N ILE A 88 -1.38 10.37 12.69
CA ILE A 88 -1.20 9.03 13.26
C ILE A 88 -0.65 9.06 14.71
N GLY A 89 -0.75 10.18 15.42
CA GLY A 89 -0.23 10.36 16.78
C GLY A 89 -0.63 9.28 17.79
N PRO A 90 -1.91 8.86 17.86
CA PRO A 90 -2.31 7.76 18.73
C PRO A 90 -1.56 6.45 18.43
N LEU A 91 -1.28 6.17 17.15
CA LEU A 91 -0.49 5.02 16.73
C LEU A 91 0.98 5.18 17.13
N MET A 92 1.55 6.37 16.96
CA MET A 92 2.93 6.64 17.35
C MET A 92 3.15 6.41 18.84
N GLU A 93 2.22 6.85 19.69
CA GLU A 93 2.31 6.66 21.14
C GLU A 93 2.09 5.18 21.53
N ASP A 94 1.15 4.47 20.89
CA ASP A 94 0.93 3.02 21.12
C ASP A 94 2.17 2.18 20.77
N LEU A 95 3.01 2.67 19.86
CA LEU A 95 4.20 1.97 19.35
C LEU A 95 5.52 2.57 19.81
N LYS A 96 5.48 3.51 20.75
CA LYS A 96 6.66 4.11 21.36
C LYS A 96 7.56 3.03 21.96
N GLY A 97 8.88 3.15 21.79
CA GLY A 97 9.83 2.10 22.16
C GLY A 97 9.98 0.96 21.14
N ARG A 98 8.96 0.58 20.36
CA ARG A 98 9.06 -0.58 19.44
C ARG A 98 9.79 -0.28 18.14
N LEU A 99 9.76 0.98 17.70
CA LEU A 99 10.44 1.44 16.48
C LEU A 99 11.71 2.24 16.77
N GLU A 100 12.19 2.21 18.02
CA GLU A 100 13.43 2.88 18.45
C GLU A 100 14.68 2.04 18.14
N THR A 101 14.52 0.70 18.08
CA THR A 101 15.58 -0.18 17.63
C THR A 101 15.80 -0.03 16.12
N PRO A 102 17.04 0.12 15.65
CA PRO A 102 17.34 0.13 14.22
C PRO A 102 16.82 -1.14 13.54
N LEU A 103 16.04 -0.95 12.48
CA LEU A 103 15.54 -2.05 11.64
C LEU A 103 16.30 -2.08 10.32
N GLU A 104 16.59 -3.29 9.84
CA GLU A 104 17.17 -3.52 8.51
C GLU A 104 16.17 -4.23 7.60
N ILE A 105 16.19 -3.93 6.31
CA ILE A 105 15.35 -4.63 5.32
C ILE A 105 15.99 -5.98 4.99
N ASN A 106 15.46 -7.07 5.53
CA ASN A 106 15.92 -8.43 5.22
C ASN A 106 15.30 -8.97 3.93
N SER A 107 14.06 -8.58 3.63
CA SER A 107 13.38 -9.04 2.41
C SER A 107 12.56 -7.93 1.79
N LYS A 108 12.59 -7.85 0.46
CA LYS A 108 11.71 -7.01 -0.33
C LYS A 108 11.24 -7.76 -1.57
N LEU A 109 9.94 -7.63 -1.89
CA LEU A 109 9.36 -8.25 -3.08
C LEU A 109 8.26 -7.38 -3.67
N TRP A 110 8.15 -7.36 -4.99
CA TRP A 110 7.06 -6.72 -5.69
C TRP A 110 6.17 -7.76 -6.38
N LEU A 111 4.88 -7.69 -6.09
CA LEU A 111 3.86 -8.59 -6.64
C LEU A 111 2.84 -7.77 -7.43
N ASP A 112 2.53 -8.18 -8.65
CA ASP A 112 1.53 -7.55 -9.50
C ASP A 112 0.22 -8.35 -9.43
N PHE A 113 -0.88 -7.68 -9.10
CA PHE A 113 -2.23 -8.28 -9.07
C PHE A 113 -3.19 -7.53 -9.99
N LYS A 114 -4.06 -8.27 -10.68
CA LYS A 114 -5.11 -7.79 -11.60
C LYS A 114 -6.41 -7.46 -10.87
N CYS A 115 -6.29 -6.68 -9.80
CA CYS A 115 -7.42 -6.24 -9.01
C CYS A 115 -7.27 -4.76 -8.63
N ASN A 116 -8.38 -4.14 -8.23
CA ASN A 116 -8.35 -2.83 -7.60
C ASN A 116 -7.70 -2.92 -6.21
N TRP A 117 -6.87 -1.95 -5.84
CA TRP A 117 -6.13 -1.97 -4.58
C TRP A 117 -7.03 -2.04 -3.34
N LYS A 118 -8.25 -1.50 -3.42
CA LYS A 118 -9.23 -1.55 -2.32
C LYS A 118 -9.70 -2.99 -2.06
N LEU A 119 -9.91 -3.77 -3.13
CA LEU A 119 -10.27 -5.19 -3.01
C LEU A 119 -9.11 -6.00 -2.44
N MET A 120 -7.88 -5.71 -2.88
CA MET A 120 -6.68 -6.33 -2.28
C MET A 120 -6.57 -6.02 -0.80
N GLY A 121 -6.79 -4.77 -0.40
CA GLY A 121 -6.83 -4.37 1.00
C GLY A 121 -7.90 -5.10 1.79
N ALA A 122 -9.13 -5.18 1.27
CA ALA A 122 -10.24 -5.85 1.94
C ALA A 122 -9.94 -7.33 2.18
N VAL A 123 -9.44 -8.04 1.16
CA VAL A 123 -9.08 -9.45 1.28
C VAL A 123 -7.91 -9.67 2.23
N LEU A 124 -6.90 -8.80 2.23
CA LEU A 124 -5.81 -8.85 3.21
C LEU A 124 -6.37 -8.75 4.63
N MET A 125 -7.24 -7.76 4.90
CA MET A 125 -7.84 -7.58 6.22
C MET A 125 -8.72 -8.75 6.64
N GLN A 126 -9.53 -9.28 5.73
CA GLN A 126 -10.37 -10.46 5.97
C GLN A 126 -9.55 -11.69 6.39
N ASN A 127 -8.36 -11.87 5.80
CA ASN A 127 -7.54 -13.06 6.02
C ASN A 127 -6.40 -12.83 7.02
N ALA A 128 -6.32 -11.67 7.65
CA ALA A 128 -5.28 -11.37 8.63
C ALA A 128 -5.55 -11.93 10.04
N ALA A 129 -6.67 -12.64 10.22
CA ALA A 129 -7.04 -13.44 11.40
C ALA A 129 -6.77 -12.80 12.78
N ALA A 130 -7.73 -12.02 13.26
CA ALA A 130 -8.37 -12.17 14.59
C ALA A 130 -9.05 -10.84 15.03
N GLY A 131 -9.94 -10.91 16.03
CA GLY A 131 -10.24 -9.85 17.02
C GLY A 131 -10.79 -8.51 16.50
N HIS A 132 -12.05 -8.25 16.80
CA HIS A 132 -12.78 -7.05 16.36
C HIS A 132 -12.32 -5.75 17.06
N ILE A 133 -11.86 -4.76 16.29
CA ILE A 133 -11.91 -3.34 16.67
C ILE A 133 -12.73 -2.59 15.63
N ASP A 134 -13.70 -1.80 16.09
CA ASP A 134 -14.34 -0.82 15.23
C ASP A 134 -13.34 0.22 14.67
N PRO A 135 -13.47 0.60 13.39
CA PRO A 135 -12.64 1.67 12.84
C PRO A 135 -12.76 2.95 13.67
N PRO A 136 -11.65 3.67 13.90
CA PRO A 136 -11.70 4.93 14.61
C PRO A 136 -12.60 5.92 13.85
N GLY A 137 -13.06 6.95 14.56
CA GLY A 137 -13.74 8.08 13.93
C GLY A 137 -12.88 8.79 12.88
N CYS A 138 -13.41 9.83 12.26
CA CYS A 138 -12.75 10.54 11.15
C CYS A 138 -11.40 11.19 11.51
N ASP A 139 -11.02 11.25 12.78
CA ASP A 139 -9.88 12.03 13.26
C ASP A 139 -8.53 11.32 13.09
N SER A 140 -8.50 9.98 13.00
CA SER A 140 -7.27 9.18 12.82
C SER A 140 -7.10 8.69 11.39
N GLU A 141 -5.87 8.74 10.88
CA GLU A 141 -5.48 8.17 9.57
C GLU A 141 -4.93 6.74 9.70
N ALA A 142 -4.79 6.25 10.93
CA ALA A 142 -4.44 4.88 11.26
C ALA A 142 -5.64 4.17 11.88
N TRP A 143 -6.01 3.01 11.33
CA TRP A 143 -6.96 2.10 11.96
C TRP A 143 -6.19 0.92 12.57
N PRO A 144 -6.16 0.78 13.92
CA PRO A 144 -5.75 -0.46 14.55
C PRO A 144 -6.76 -1.53 14.17
N ALA A 145 -6.33 -2.49 13.37
CA ALA A 145 -7.18 -3.59 12.96
C ALA A 145 -7.31 -4.67 14.05
N PHE A 146 -6.68 -4.47 15.21
CA PHE A 146 -6.55 -5.51 16.23
C PHE A 146 -6.41 -4.98 17.67
N ALA A 147 -7.17 -5.55 18.63
CA ALA A 147 -7.13 -5.23 20.06
C ALA A 147 -6.39 -6.33 20.82
N GLU A 148 -5.22 -5.97 21.39
CA GLU A 148 -4.33 -6.64 22.38
C GLU A 148 -4.20 -8.19 22.48
N GLU A 149 -5.13 -9.02 22.04
CA GLU A 149 -5.11 -10.48 22.13
C GLU A 149 -4.55 -11.22 20.89
N GLY A 150 -3.28 -11.04 20.55
CA GLY A 150 -2.49 -11.93 19.67
C GLY A 150 -3.14 -12.48 18.37
N VAL A 151 -2.70 -11.98 17.23
CA VAL A 151 -3.07 -12.50 15.89
C VAL A 151 -2.78 -14.00 15.75
N GLY A 152 -3.80 -14.76 15.35
CA GLY A 152 -3.65 -16.15 14.93
C GLY A 152 -3.58 -16.23 13.41
N LEU A 153 -2.42 -15.94 12.81
CA LEU A 153 -2.25 -15.99 11.35
C LEU A 153 -2.73 -17.37 10.80
N PRO A 154 -3.47 -17.45 9.68
CA PRO A 154 -4.16 -18.67 9.22
C PRO A 154 -3.31 -19.94 9.06
N TRP A 155 -1.99 -19.83 8.94
CA TRP A 155 -1.05 -20.97 8.83
C TRP A 155 -0.50 -21.44 10.18
N VAL A 156 -1.13 -20.99 11.27
CA VAL A 156 -0.89 -21.44 12.65
C VAL A 156 -1.73 -22.70 12.98
N THR A 157 -2.34 -23.36 12.00
CA THR A 157 -3.02 -24.64 12.24
C THR A 157 -2.60 -25.68 11.22
N GLU A 158 -1.65 -26.54 11.58
CA GLU A 158 -1.74 -27.92 11.17
C GLU A 158 -2.76 -28.61 12.09
N GLU A 159 -3.76 -29.23 11.47
CA GLU A 159 -4.84 -30.04 12.05
C GLU A 159 -5.86 -29.31 12.95
N ALA A 160 -7.05 -29.03 12.41
CA ALA A 160 -8.21 -29.91 12.59
C ALA A 160 -9.54 -29.16 12.40
N SER A 161 -10.41 -29.79 11.61
CA SER A 161 -11.85 -29.89 11.81
C SER A 161 -12.37 -29.37 13.17
N SER A 162 -13.44 -28.56 13.09
CA SER A 162 -14.24 -27.99 14.19
C SER A 162 -13.72 -26.70 14.83
N GLY A 163 -14.15 -25.56 14.27
CA GLY A 163 -14.76 -24.44 15.01
C GLY A 163 -14.04 -23.75 16.16
N ALA A 164 -12.79 -24.07 16.48
CA ALA A 164 -12.03 -23.42 17.54
C ALA A 164 -10.55 -23.33 17.14
N LEU A 165 -10.10 -22.11 16.82
CA LEU A 165 -8.68 -21.78 16.59
C LEU A 165 -7.89 -22.09 17.87
N ARG A 166 -7.11 -23.17 17.86
CA ARG A 166 -6.10 -23.43 18.88
C ARG A 166 -4.85 -22.59 18.60
N ARG A 167 -4.41 -21.87 19.62
CA ARG A 167 -3.17 -21.09 19.70
C ARG A 167 -1.95 -22.04 19.61
N LEU A 168 -1.10 -21.95 18.58
CA LEU A 168 0.20 -22.64 18.61
C LEU A 168 1.16 -21.92 19.57
N GLU A 169 1.97 -22.70 20.27
CA GLU A 169 3.15 -22.22 20.98
C GLU A 169 4.17 -21.66 19.97
N GLY A 170 4.64 -20.44 20.21
CA GLY A 170 5.66 -19.76 19.41
C GLY A 170 5.16 -18.59 18.54
N VAL A 171 3.86 -18.33 18.49
CA VAL A 171 3.31 -17.15 17.79
C VAL A 171 3.36 -15.93 18.70
N VAL A 172 4.37 -15.10 18.45
CA VAL A 172 4.52 -13.75 18.97
C VAL A 172 3.38 -12.88 18.42
N GLY A 173 2.63 -12.19 19.28
CA GLY A 173 1.47 -11.39 18.86
C GLY A 173 1.87 -10.32 17.84
N ALA A 174 1.29 -10.37 16.64
CA ALA A 174 1.40 -9.30 15.66
C ALA A 174 0.34 -8.24 15.94
N ARG A 175 0.68 -6.95 15.88
CA ARG A 175 -0.30 -5.85 15.85
C ARG A 175 -0.42 -5.36 14.41
N LEU A 176 -1.66 -5.28 13.91
CA LEU A 176 -1.95 -4.89 12.54
C LEU A 176 -2.57 -3.49 12.50
N TYR A 177 -2.05 -2.65 11.62
CA TYR A 177 -2.56 -1.30 11.39
C TYR A 177 -2.75 -1.07 9.91
N TRP A 178 -3.94 -0.61 9.55
CA TRP A 178 -4.17 -0.05 8.24
C TRP A 178 -3.93 1.45 8.28
N LEU A 179 -2.90 1.92 7.57
CA LEU A 179 -2.67 3.33 7.35
C LEU A 179 -3.33 3.76 6.06
N PHE A 180 -4.20 4.76 6.16
CA PHE A 180 -4.80 5.37 4.99
C PHE A 180 -3.70 5.99 4.10
N PRO A 181 -3.78 5.83 2.77
CA PRO A 181 -4.84 5.12 2.05
C PRO A 181 -4.63 3.61 1.93
N ASN A 182 -3.39 3.13 1.89
CA ASN A 182 -3.05 1.89 1.20
C ASN A 182 -1.87 1.10 1.81
N VAL A 183 -1.58 1.29 3.10
CA VAL A 183 -0.46 0.59 3.74
C VAL A 183 -0.96 -0.29 4.89
N LEU A 184 -0.60 -1.57 4.83
CA LEU A 184 -0.77 -2.49 5.95
C LEU A 184 0.57 -2.62 6.68
N PHE A 185 0.58 -2.20 7.94
CA PHE A 185 1.67 -2.40 8.88
C PHE A 185 1.36 -3.60 9.77
N ALA A 186 2.27 -4.57 9.85
CA ALA A 186 2.26 -5.61 10.87
C ALA A 186 3.50 -5.50 11.74
N LEU A 187 3.31 -5.37 13.05
CA LEU A 187 4.38 -5.18 14.02
C LEU A 187 4.36 -6.33 15.04
N CYS A 188 5.35 -7.20 14.90
CA CYS A 188 5.63 -8.30 15.81
C CYS A 188 6.79 -7.90 16.73
N ASP A 189 7.03 -8.65 17.82
CA ASP A 189 8.13 -8.29 18.74
C ASP A 189 9.52 -8.48 18.13
N THR A 190 9.63 -9.32 17.09
CA THR A 190 10.91 -9.66 16.44
C THR A 190 11.09 -9.03 15.05
N HIS A 191 10.00 -8.57 14.44
CA HIS A 191 10.03 -8.08 13.06
C HIS A 191 8.87 -7.12 12.76
N ALA A 192 9.10 -6.24 11.80
CA ALA A 192 8.08 -5.42 11.17
C ALA A 192 7.86 -5.88 9.74
N MET A 193 6.61 -5.90 9.29
CA MET A 193 6.24 -6.12 7.91
C MET A 193 5.42 -4.95 7.41
N VAL A 194 5.72 -4.49 6.20
CA VAL A 194 4.97 -3.44 5.51
C VAL A 194 4.55 -3.94 4.14
N ILE A 195 3.25 -3.82 3.87
CA ILE A 195 2.65 -4.05 2.55
C ILE A 195 2.09 -2.72 2.05
N LEU A 196 2.67 -2.16 0.98
CA LEU A 196 2.12 -1.00 0.29
C LEU A 196 1.36 -1.43 -0.97
N LEU A 197 0.09 -1.03 -1.07
CA LEU A 197 -0.75 -1.31 -2.23
C LEU A 197 -0.80 -0.11 -3.19
N GLN A 198 0.11 -0.08 -4.16
CA GLN A 198 0.15 0.98 -5.15
C GLN A 198 -0.83 0.71 -6.30
N ALA A 199 -1.81 1.60 -6.48
CA ALA A 199 -2.68 1.57 -7.64
C ALA A 199 -1.90 1.92 -8.91
N THR A 200 -1.73 0.96 -9.82
CA THR A 200 -1.08 1.21 -11.13
C THR A 200 -2.11 1.38 -12.25
N SER A 201 -3.35 0.90 -12.04
CA SER A 201 -4.50 1.10 -12.91
C SER A 201 -5.80 0.84 -12.11
N MET A 202 -6.97 1.06 -12.70
CA MET A 202 -8.26 0.76 -12.02
C MET A 202 -8.43 -0.73 -11.68
N ALA A 203 -7.77 -1.61 -12.43
CA ALA A 203 -7.82 -3.06 -12.29
C ALA A 203 -6.42 -3.68 -12.08
N LYS A 204 -5.45 -2.88 -11.61
CA LYS A 204 -4.10 -3.37 -11.31
C LYS A 204 -3.53 -2.73 -10.07
N THR A 205 -2.94 -3.57 -9.23
CA THR A 205 -2.29 -3.19 -7.99
C THR A 205 -0.88 -3.76 -7.97
N LEU A 206 0.09 -2.89 -7.72
CA LEU A 206 1.45 -3.29 -7.37
C LEU A 206 1.55 -3.36 -5.85
N CYS A 207 1.71 -4.56 -5.32
CA CYS A 207 1.93 -4.83 -3.91
C CYS A 207 3.44 -4.82 -3.64
N ARG A 208 3.91 -3.86 -2.84
CA ARG A 208 5.30 -3.79 -2.39
C ARG A 208 5.40 -4.34 -0.97
N PHE A 209 6.12 -5.44 -0.83
CA PHE A 209 6.34 -6.14 0.41
C PHE A 209 7.73 -5.80 0.96
N PHE A 210 7.79 -5.51 2.25
CA PHE A 210 9.03 -5.33 3.01
C PHE A 210 8.93 -6.10 4.33
N LEU A 211 9.94 -6.92 4.62
CA LEU A 211 10.17 -7.51 5.94
C LEU A 211 11.43 -6.89 6.52
N MET A 212 11.34 -6.43 7.76
CA MET A 212 12.45 -5.86 8.50
C MET A 212 12.60 -6.54 9.86
N THR A 213 13.82 -6.82 10.27
CA THR A 213 14.18 -7.30 11.60
C THR A 213 15.11 -6.31 12.30
N ALA A 214 15.29 -6.47 13.61
CA ALA A 214 16.27 -5.69 14.36
C ALA A 214 17.69 -5.90 13.78
N ALA A 215 18.47 -4.82 13.69
CA ALA A 215 19.80 -4.82 13.07
C ALA A 215 20.84 -5.65 13.86
N ASP A 216 20.62 -5.83 15.16
CA ASP A 216 21.45 -6.66 16.03
C ASP A 216 21.16 -8.16 15.91
N ASN A 217 20.05 -8.53 15.25
CA ASN A 217 19.69 -9.92 14.98
C ASN A 217 20.49 -10.46 13.79
N CYS A 218 21.77 -10.75 14.03
CA CYS A 218 22.71 -11.22 13.03
C CYS A 218 23.04 -12.72 13.14
N GLY A 219 23.46 -13.33 12.03
CA GLY A 219 23.93 -14.72 11.96
C GLY A 219 23.02 -15.63 11.13
N ALA A 220 23.53 -16.83 10.82
CA ALA A 220 22.87 -17.75 9.88
C ALA A 220 21.47 -18.21 10.36
N GLU A 221 21.28 -18.35 11.67
CA GLU A 221 19.98 -18.75 12.23
C GLU A 221 18.94 -17.62 12.13
N ALA A 222 19.35 -16.38 12.45
CA ALA A 222 18.53 -15.19 12.30
C ALA A 222 18.12 -14.96 10.84
N GLU A 223 19.06 -15.12 9.90
CA GLU A 223 18.80 -15.01 8.47
C GLU A 223 17.84 -16.12 7.98
N ALA A 224 18.05 -17.37 8.41
CA ALA A 224 17.16 -18.47 8.09
C ALA A 224 15.73 -18.22 8.59
N GLU A 225 15.59 -17.67 9.81
CA GLU A 225 14.27 -17.32 10.35
C GLU A 225 13.61 -16.17 9.60
N ALA A 226 14.35 -15.09 9.30
CA ALA A 226 13.84 -13.99 8.49
C ALA A 226 13.36 -14.46 7.11
N ASN A 227 14.10 -15.38 6.47
CA ASN A 227 13.70 -15.98 5.20
C ASN A 227 12.44 -16.85 5.32
N ARG A 228 12.30 -17.64 6.39
CA ARG A 228 11.08 -18.41 6.66
C ARG A 228 9.86 -17.50 6.86
N LEU A 229 10.02 -16.42 7.63
CA LEU A 229 8.98 -15.42 7.86
C LEU A 229 8.58 -14.71 6.56
N ALA A 230 9.57 -14.27 5.76
CA ALA A 230 9.33 -13.61 4.48
C ALA A 230 8.54 -14.52 3.53
N TYR A 231 8.95 -15.78 3.40
CA TYR A 231 8.27 -16.75 2.55
C TYR A 231 6.79 -16.92 2.93
N ARG A 232 6.50 -17.08 4.22
CA ARG A 232 5.12 -17.25 4.72
C ARG A 232 4.24 -16.04 4.40
N TRP A 233 4.73 -14.83 4.67
CA TRP A 233 3.98 -13.61 4.39
C TRP A 233 3.79 -13.36 2.89
N ILE A 234 4.81 -13.63 2.08
CA ILE A 234 4.72 -13.52 0.62
C ILE A 234 3.65 -14.48 0.09
N GLU A 235 3.64 -15.72 0.57
CA GLU A 235 2.67 -16.71 0.13
C GLU A 235 1.25 -16.34 0.54
N HIS A 236 1.05 -15.89 1.77
CA HIS A 236 -0.23 -15.33 2.20
C HIS A 236 -0.69 -14.16 1.31
N THR A 237 0.22 -13.25 1.00
CA THR A 237 -0.07 -12.09 0.14
C THR A 237 -0.49 -12.55 -1.26
N ARG A 238 0.12 -13.62 -1.79
CA ARG A 238 -0.29 -14.23 -3.07
C ARG A 238 -1.67 -14.87 -3.00
N THR A 239 -1.97 -15.61 -1.92
CA THR A 239 -3.29 -16.19 -1.71
C THR A 239 -4.37 -15.11 -1.67
N CYS A 240 -4.15 -14.05 -0.89
CA CYS A 240 -5.03 -12.89 -0.84
C CYS A 240 -5.16 -12.20 -2.20
N GLY A 241 -4.05 -12.07 -2.92
CA GLY A 241 -4.04 -11.52 -4.28
C GLY A 241 -4.90 -12.32 -5.25
N ALA A 242 -4.79 -13.65 -5.25
CA ALA A 242 -5.60 -14.52 -6.10
C ALA A 242 -7.10 -14.41 -5.77
N MET A 243 -7.46 -14.34 -4.49
CA MET A 243 -8.83 -14.10 -4.05
C MET A 243 -9.34 -12.72 -4.50
N ALA A 244 -8.52 -11.68 -4.37
CA ALA A 244 -8.87 -10.33 -4.81
C ALA A 244 -9.01 -10.21 -6.33
N GLU A 245 -8.19 -10.93 -7.11
CA GLU A 245 -8.34 -11.03 -8.58
C GLU A 245 -9.64 -11.71 -8.97
N ALA A 246 -9.98 -12.83 -8.31
CA ALA A 246 -11.24 -13.53 -8.55
C ALA A 246 -12.45 -12.63 -8.22
N GLY A 247 -12.45 -11.98 -7.04
CA GLY A 247 -13.51 -11.05 -6.64
C GLY A 247 -13.62 -9.84 -7.57
N HIS A 248 -12.49 -9.31 -8.07
CA HIS A 248 -12.50 -8.23 -9.06
C HIS A 248 -13.11 -8.69 -10.39
N GLN A 249 -12.76 -9.89 -10.86
CA GLN A 249 -13.32 -10.46 -12.08
C GLN A 249 -14.83 -10.67 -11.96
N GLU A 250 -15.30 -11.17 -10.81
CA GLU A 250 -16.74 -11.31 -10.54
C GLU A 250 -17.46 -9.96 -10.55
N ALA A 251 -16.91 -8.95 -9.89
CA ALA A 251 -17.47 -7.60 -9.84
C ALA A 251 -17.56 -6.95 -11.23
N VAL A 252 -16.54 -7.13 -12.08
CA VAL A 252 -16.51 -6.60 -13.45
C VAL A 252 -17.55 -7.29 -14.34
N LEU A 253 -17.80 -8.58 -14.15
CA LEU A 253 -18.76 -9.35 -14.94
C LEU A 253 -20.21 -9.16 -14.47
N HIS A 254 -20.43 -8.68 -13.25
CA HIS A 254 -21.77 -8.47 -12.70
C HIS A 254 -22.58 -7.46 -13.51
N GLY A 255 -23.82 -7.80 -13.84
CA GLY A 255 -24.72 -6.96 -14.64
C GLY A 255 -24.33 -6.85 -16.11
N THR A 256 -23.35 -7.62 -16.58
CA THR A 256 -22.95 -7.66 -17.99
C THR A 256 -23.66 -8.81 -18.73
N PRO A 257 -23.73 -8.76 -20.08
CA PRO A 257 -24.28 -9.88 -20.87
C PRO A 257 -23.57 -11.23 -20.66
N SER A 258 -22.33 -11.21 -20.14
CA SER A 258 -21.57 -12.42 -19.83
C SER A 258 -22.04 -13.13 -18.55
N ARG A 259 -22.79 -12.44 -17.68
CA ARG A 259 -23.50 -13.03 -16.52
C ARG A 259 -24.96 -12.59 -16.51
N PRO A 260 -25.79 -13.10 -17.43
CA PRO A 260 -27.18 -12.64 -17.60
C PRO A 260 -28.04 -12.89 -16.35
N ASP A 261 -27.68 -13.89 -15.54
CA ASP A 261 -28.25 -14.20 -14.23
C ASP A 261 -28.12 -13.05 -13.21
N THR A 262 -27.17 -12.13 -13.42
CA THR A 262 -26.91 -11.01 -12.50
C THR A 262 -27.49 -9.67 -12.97
N ILE A 263 -28.08 -9.59 -14.17
CA ILE A 263 -28.57 -8.33 -14.77
C ILE A 263 -29.74 -7.72 -13.98
N ALA A 264 -30.64 -8.56 -13.50
CA ALA A 264 -31.78 -8.14 -12.67
C ALA A 264 -31.51 -8.30 -11.16
N GLY A 265 -30.31 -8.75 -10.79
CA GLY A 265 -29.92 -9.00 -9.40
C GLY A 265 -29.52 -7.72 -8.66
N THR A 266 -29.73 -7.70 -7.35
CA THR A 266 -29.11 -6.70 -6.47
C THR A 266 -27.60 -6.87 -6.48
N SER A 267 -26.86 -5.75 -6.45
CA SER A 267 -25.40 -5.81 -6.30
C SER A 267 -25.00 -6.67 -5.10
N PRO A 268 -23.91 -7.45 -5.21
CA PRO A 268 -23.42 -8.26 -4.12
C PRO A 268 -23.12 -7.39 -2.91
N VAL A 269 -23.52 -7.86 -1.73
CA VAL A 269 -23.27 -7.21 -0.45
C VAL A 269 -21.98 -7.76 0.15
N GLU A 270 -21.19 -6.90 0.78
CA GLU A 270 -20.00 -7.31 1.52
C GLU A 270 -20.41 -8.20 2.71
N ALA A 271 -19.90 -9.43 2.72
CA ALA A 271 -20.24 -10.44 3.73
C ALA A 271 -19.19 -10.53 4.85
N SER A 272 -17.94 -10.10 4.59
CA SER A 272 -16.89 -10.04 5.61
C SER A 272 -17.03 -8.76 6.42
N LEU A 273 -17.10 -8.90 7.74
CA LEU A 273 -17.15 -7.76 8.67
C LEU A 273 -15.88 -6.91 8.55
N GLU A 274 -14.72 -7.56 8.45
CA GLU A 274 -13.41 -6.92 8.34
C GLU A 274 -13.30 -6.10 7.05
N SER A 275 -13.72 -6.71 5.93
CA SER A 275 -13.78 -6.03 4.63
C SER A 275 -14.77 -4.87 4.65
N TYR A 276 -15.94 -5.05 5.27
CA TYR A 276 -16.94 -4.00 5.43
C TYR A 276 -16.40 -2.82 6.25
N GLN A 277 -15.73 -3.09 7.36
CA GLN A 277 -15.11 -2.06 8.20
C GLN A 277 -13.98 -1.33 7.47
N LEU A 278 -13.13 -2.03 6.72
CA LEU A 278 -12.11 -1.39 5.87
C LEU A 278 -12.75 -0.48 4.83
N ASN A 279 -13.79 -0.97 4.15
CA ASN A 279 -14.52 -0.19 3.16
C ASN A 279 -15.13 1.05 3.80
N ARG A 280 -15.73 0.94 4.99
CA ARG A 280 -16.25 2.09 5.75
C ARG A 280 -15.16 3.07 6.12
N PHE A 281 -14.01 2.60 6.62
CA PHE A 281 -12.88 3.44 6.98
C PHE A 281 -12.38 4.21 5.75
N VAL A 282 -12.09 3.52 4.66
CA VAL A 282 -11.60 4.12 3.40
C VAL A 282 -12.63 5.10 2.82
N ILE A 283 -13.91 4.75 2.78
CA ILE A 283 -14.98 5.66 2.32
C ILE A 283 -15.06 6.89 3.21
N GLY A 284 -15.05 6.72 4.53
CA GLY A 284 -15.06 7.81 5.50
C GLY A 284 -13.92 8.80 5.25
N ARG A 285 -12.70 8.29 5.02
CA ARG A 285 -11.50 9.09 4.73
C ARG A 285 -11.48 9.71 3.33
N ILE A 286 -12.14 9.11 2.34
CA ILE A 286 -12.29 9.71 1.01
C ILE A 286 -13.35 10.82 1.03
N CYS A 287 -14.40 10.65 1.83
CA CYS A 287 -15.50 11.59 1.95
C CYS A 287 -15.20 12.79 2.87
N THR A 288 -14.10 12.78 3.63
CA THR A 288 -13.63 14.00 4.29
C THR A 288 -13.27 15.04 3.23
N GLU A 289 -13.64 16.31 3.44
CA GLU A 289 -13.40 17.38 2.46
C GLU A 289 -11.89 17.58 2.25
N HIS A 290 -11.38 17.11 1.12
CA HIS A 290 -10.02 17.40 0.68
C HIS A 290 -10.04 18.59 -0.29
N ARG A 291 -9.67 19.77 0.19
CA ARG A 291 -9.47 20.95 -0.69
C ARG A 291 -8.14 20.81 -1.42
N TYR A 292 -8.16 20.12 -2.57
CA TYR A 292 -6.98 20.02 -3.42
C TYR A 292 -6.70 21.33 -4.17
N TYR A 293 -5.61 22.01 -3.82
CA TYR A 293 -5.00 23.04 -4.67
C TYR A 293 -4.01 22.38 -5.62
N TRP A 294 -4.49 21.91 -6.76
CA TRP A 294 -3.62 21.40 -7.82
C TRP A 294 -3.11 22.57 -8.67
N ASN A 295 -1.87 23.00 -8.45
CA ASN A 295 -1.24 24.11 -9.17
C ASN A 295 -0.87 23.79 -10.63
N ALA A 296 -1.21 22.59 -11.15
CA ALA A 296 -1.08 22.37 -12.58
C ALA A 296 -2.31 22.97 -13.28
N PRO A 297 -2.14 23.75 -14.35
CA PRO A 297 -3.28 24.21 -15.14
C PRO A 297 -4.04 22.97 -15.60
N ILE A 298 -5.23 22.76 -15.02
CA ILE A 298 -6.25 21.94 -15.63
C ILE A 298 -6.55 22.69 -16.92
N THR A 299 -6.00 22.20 -18.03
CA THR A 299 -6.38 22.69 -19.35
C THR A 299 -7.86 22.41 -19.49
N ASP A 300 -8.65 23.45 -19.26
CA ASP A 300 -10.07 23.47 -19.55
C ASP A 300 -10.26 22.95 -20.97
N ALA A 301 -11.14 21.95 -21.13
CA ALA A 301 -11.45 21.38 -22.44
C ALA A 301 -11.92 22.46 -23.43
N ALA A 302 -12.44 23.60 -22.93
CA ALA A 302 -12.80 24.77 -23.74
C ALA A 302 -11.60 25.42 -24.45
N MET A 303 -10.36 25.28 -23.94
CA MET A 303 -9.17 25.84 -24.60
C MET A 303 -8.77 25.06 -25.87
N LEU A 304 -9.08 23.76 -25.98
CA LEU A 304 -8.78 22.96 -27.17
C LEU A 304 -9.74 23.25 -28.34
N MET A 305 -10.89 23.88 -28.08
CA MET A 305 -11.90 24.22 -29.10
C MET A 305 -11.70 25.59 -29.74
N ARG A 306 -10.68 26.37 -29.33
CA ARG A 306 -10.41 27.72 -29.89
C ARG A 306 -9.56 27.74 -31.17
N GLY A 307 -9.30 26.57 -31.77
CA GLY A 307 -8.51 26.43 -33.00
C GLY A 307 -9.30 26.13 -34.28
N VAL A 308 -10.63 26.11 -34.24
CA VAL A 308 -11.47 25.92 -35.45
C VAL A 308 -12.26 27.19 -35.70
N ARG A 309 -11.64 28.13 -36.42
CA ARG A 309 -12.32 29.16 -37.21
C ARG A 309 -11.67 29.19 -38.59
#